data_AF-A0A8W8IE57-F1
#
_entry.id   AF-A0A8W8IE57-F1
#
_cell.length_a   1.000
_cell.length_b   1.000
_cell.length_c   1.000
_cell.angle_alpha   90.00
_cell.angle_beta   90.00
_cell.angle_gamma   90.00
#
_symmetry.space_group_name_H-M   'P 1'
#
loop_
_entity.id
_entity.type
_entity.pdbx_description
1 polymer ?
#
loop_
_entity_poly.entity_id
_entity_poly.type
_entity_poly.pdbx_seq_one_letter_code
_entity_poly.pdbx_strand_id
1 'polypeptide(L)'
;MASLTRHLVSLRSVWLIFLFITCKTIAGVSASGTSLIFELPDKENYCFSEEFSGTSVGKRFRFQYKVIRGGNNDVDAKVVSPNGLVLFKELKKHDGAFVFDSSRGEFRFCFGNEFSTFTHKIVYFELQNQEVSNLAVEAGDVVPTVKTSAEASCDVIHEQMSSVVIHQRDYRIKESTGRHLADNMNKGVTWWSVGQTIVILLAGAGQVFLLKTFFTERVPTKQDA
;
A
#
# COMPACT_ATOMS: atom_id res chain seq x y z
N MET A 1 -30.87 -48.92 -15.07
CA MET A 1 -31.02 -47.64 -14.33
C MET A 1 -30.26 -47.58 -12.99
N ALA A 2 -30.14 -48.67 -12.21
CA ALA A 2 -29.53 -48.64 -10.87
C ALA A 2 -27.98 -48.63 -10.80
N SER A 3 -27.27 -48.83 -11.92
CA SER A 3 -25.80 -48.79 -11.98
C SER A 3 -25.27 -47.38 -12.31
N LEU A 4 -25.94 -46.67 -13.22
CA LEU A 4 -25.58 -45.30 -13.62
C LEU A 4 -25.75 -44.30 -12.45
N THR A 5 -26.77 -44.50 -11.61
CA THR A 5 -27.00 -43.68 -10.41
C THR A 5 -25.94 -43.91 -9.33
N ARG A 6 -25.40 -45.13 -9.17
CA ARG A 6 -24.30 -45.41 -8.22
C ARG A 6 -22.97 -44.78 -8.65
N HIS A 7 -22.65 -44.78 -9.94
CA HIS A 7 -21.46 -44.11 -10.46
C HIS A 7 -21.54 -42.58 -10.33
N LEU A 8 -22.71 -41.98 -10.59
CA LEU A 8 -22.93 -40.54 -10.43
C LEU A 8 -22.89 -40.08 -8.95
N VAL A 9 -23.36 -40.91 -8.02
CA VAL A 9 -23.25 -40.64 -6.57
C VAL A 9 -21.80 -40.75 -6.09
N SER A 10 -21.06 -41.77 -6.54
CA SER A 10 -19.63 -41.94 -6.22
C SER A 10 -18.78 -40.76 -6.70
N LEU A 11 -18.98 -40.28 -7.94
CA LEU A 11 -18.26 -39.12 -8.45
C LEU A 11 -18.56 -37.83 -7.67
N ARG A 12 -19.82 -37.61 -7.25
CA ARG A 12 -20.20 -36.46 -6.40
C ARG A 12 -19.55 -36.52 -5.02
N SER A 13 -19.50 -37.70 -4.40
CA SER A 13 -18.84 -37.90 -3.11
C SER A 13 -17.33 -37.67 -3.19
N VAL A 14 -16.67 -38.16 -4.26
CA VAL A 14 -15.23 -37.92 -4.49
C VAL A 14 -14.95 -36.44 -4.75
N TRP A 15 -15.78 -35.75 -5.52
CA TRP A 15 -15.66 -34.31 -5.74
C TRP A 15 -15.84 -33.51 -4.45
N LEU A 16 -16.80 -33.87 -3.61
CA LEU A 16 -17.00 -33.22 -2.31
C LEU A 16 -15.82 -33.45 -1.38
N ILE A 17 -15.28 -34.67 -1.32
CA ILE A 17 -14.08 -34.99 -0.51
C ILE A 17 -12.87 -34.21 -1.03
N PHE A 18 -12.67 -34.13 -2.34
CA PHE A 18 -11.57 -33.35 -2.93
C PHE A 18 -11.71 -31.85 -2.63
N LEU A 19 -12.93 -31.32 -2.71
CA LEU A 19 -13.24 -29.91 -2.40
C LEU A 19 -13.09 -29.60 -0.91
N PHE A 20 -13.38 -30.56 -0.03
CA PHE A 20 -13.12 -30.45 1.42
C PHE A 20 -11.61 -30.52 1.74
N ILE A 21 -10.85 -31.38 1.05
CA ILE A 21 -9.39 -31.49 1.24
C ILE A 21 -8.69 -30.23 0.75
N THR A 22 -9.07 -29.69 -0.42
CA THR A 22 -8.50 -28.45 -0.95
C THR A 22 -8.93 -27.21 -0.15
N CYS A 23 -10.12 -27.21 0.44
CA CYS A 23 -10.55 -26.12 1.33
C CYS A 23 -9.76 -26.12 2.66
N LYS A 24 -9.41 -27.29 3.20
CA LYS A 24 -8.59 -27.38 4.42
C LYS A 24 -7.13 -26.96 4.23
N THR A 25 -6.55 -27.14 3.05
CA THR A 25 -5.15 -26.75 2.79
C THR A 25 -4.98 -25.24 2.53
N ILE A 26 -6.05 -24.52 2.18
CA ILE A 26 -6.01 -23.07 1.91
C ILE A 26 -6.20 -22.23 3.18
N ALA A 27 -6.77 -22.80 4.24
CA ALA A 27 -7.14 -22.05 5.46
C ALA A 27 -5.96 -21.76 6.43
N GLY A 28 -4.75 -22.22 6.13
CA GLY A 28 -3.60 -22.18 7.04
C GLY A 28 -2.61 -21.03 6.83
N VAL A 29 -3.01 -19.92 6.20
CA VAL A 29 -2.12 -18.75 6.09
C VAL A 29 -2.30 -17.86 7.32
N SER A 30 -1.47 -18.09 8.33
CA SER A 30 -1.22 -17.11 9.38
C SER A 30 -0.30 -16.03 8.83
N ALA A 31 -0.82 -14.83 8.59
CA ALA A 31 0.02 -13.69 8.28
C ALA A 31 0.60 -13.12 9.58
N SER A 32 1.87 -13.42 9.84
CA SER A 32 2.61 -12.80 10.94
C SER A 32 3.17 -11.45 10.48
N GLY A 33 2.55 -10.36 10.93
CA GLY A 33 2.98 -8.99 10.63
C GLY A 33 1.88 -7.98 10.93
N THR A 34 2.15 -7.06 11.85
CA THR A 34 1.21 -5.97 12.19
C THR A 34 1.42 -4.86 11.18
N SER A 35 0.45 -4.65 10.28
CA SER A 35 0.43 -3.54 9.33
C SER A 35 -0.88 -2.80 9.41
N LEU A 36 -0.84 -1.47 9.31
CA LEU A 36 -2.02 -0.62 9.42
C LEU A 36 -1.92 0.56 8.45
N ILE A 37 -3.01 0.79 7.73
CA ILE A 37 -3.25 2.04 6.99
C ILE A 37 -4.28 2.82 7.79
N PHE A 38 -3.97 4.06 8.13
CA PHE A 38 -4.89 4.93 8.86
C PHE A 38 -4.88 6.35 8.29
N GLU A 39 -5.97 7.07 8.56
CA GLU A 39 -6.10 8.48 8.25
C GLU A 39 -5.70 9.31 9.47
N LEU A 40 -4.78 10.24 9.28
CA LEU A 40 -4.27 11.19 10.26
C LEU A 40 -4.86 12.58 9.94
N PRO A 41 -5.79 13.09 10.77
CA PRO A 41 -6.40 14.40 10.56
C PRO A 41 -5.39 15.55 10.61
N ASP A 42 -5.83 16.74 10.21
CA ASP A 42 -5.05 17.97 10.36
C ASP A 42 -4.90 18.35 11.83
N LYS A 43 -3.74 18.90 12.20
CA LYS A 43 -3.42 19.34 13.57
C LYS A 43 -3.46 18.27 14.66
N GLU A 44 -3.49 16.99 14.28
CA GLU A 44 -3.57 15.87 15.22
C GLU A 44 -2.30 15.01 15.23
N ASN A 45 -2.15 14.24 16.32
CA ASN A 45 -1.14 13.20 16.44
C ASN A 45 -1.77 11.90 16.90
N TYR A 46 -1.53 10.81 16.19
CA TYR A 46 -1.96 9.47 16.58
C TYR A 46 -0.78 8.65 17.07
N CYS A 47 -0.99 7.90 18.15
CA CYS A 47 -0.02 6.98 18.70
C CYS A 47 -0.62 5.59 18.78
N PHE A 48 0.12 4.60 18.27
CA PHE A 48 -0.21 3.19 18.35
C PHE A 48 0.73 2.51 19.34
N SER A 49 0.17 1.71 20.23
CA SER A 49 0.91 1.00 21.26
C SER A 49 0.95 -0.48 20.96
N GLU A 50 2.13 -1.09 21.06
CA GLU A 50 2.33 -2.53 20.97
C GLU A 50 3.06 -3.01 22.24
N GLU A 51 2.52 -4.03 22.90
CA GLU A 51 3.15 -4.61 24.09
C GLU A 51 3.98 -5.85 23.73
N PHE A 52 5.29 -5.76 23.94
CA PHE A 52 6.18 -6.90 23.75
C PHE A 52 6.33 -7.69 25.04
N SER A 53 5.75 -8.90 25.06
CA SER A 53 5.80 -9.83 26.20
C SER A 53 6.20 -11.25 25.76
N GLY A 54 6.63 -12.08 26.73
CA GLY A 54 6.97 -13.48 26.50
C GLY A 54 8.08 -13.71 25.46
N THR A 55 7.75 -14.45 24.41
CA THR A 55 8.67 -14.87 23.33
C THR A 55 8.99 -13.76 22.32
N SER A 56 8.38 -12.59 22.46
CA SER A 56 8.64 -11.43 21.59
C SER A 56 9.71 -10.50 22.15
N VAL A 57 10.23 -10.75 23.36
CA VAL A 57 11.29 -9.93 24.00
C VAL A 57 12.67 -10.37 23.51
N GLY A 58 13.54 -9.41 23.23
CA GLY A 58 14.92 -9.66 22.77
C GLY A 58 15.04 -9.93 21.28
N LYS A 59 13.93 -9.87 20.53
CA LYS A 59 13.91 -10.02 19.07
C LYS A 59 14.11 -8.68 18.36
N ARG A 60 14.65 -8.74 17.14
CA ARG A 60 14.82 -7.58 16.26
C ARG A 60 13.53 -7.30 15.49
N PHE A 61 12.97 -6.10 15.66
CA PHE A 61 11.81 -5.64 14.88
C PHE A 61 12.22 -4.50 13.95
N ARG A 62 11.65 -4.52 12.74
CA ARG A 62 11.73 -3.45 11.76
C ARG A 62 10.41 -2.68 11.77
N PHE A 63 10.48 -1.43 12.19
CA PHE A 63 9.42 -0.44 12.00
C PHE A 63 9.64 0.27 10.66
N GLN A 64 8.59 0.35 9.85
CA GLN A 64 8.61 1.09 8.59
C GLN A 64 7.31 1.86 8.44
N TYR A 65 7.39 3.09 7.93
CA TYR A 65 6.23 3.89 7.60
C TYR A 65 6.38 4.56 6.24
N LYS A 66 5.23 4.88 5.63
CA LYS A 66 5.14 5.59 4.36
C LYS A 66 3.86 6.40 4.30
N VAL A 67 3.98 7.67 3.94
CA VAL A 67 2.83 8.51 3.61
C VAL A 67 2.38 8.14 2.21
N ILE A 68 1.16 7.59 2.11
CA ILE A 68 0.57 7.23 0.82
C ILE A 68 0.16 8.52 0.11
N ARG A 69 -0.57 9.40 0.82
CA ARG A 69 -1.18 10.63 0.28
C ARG A 69 -1.41 11.69 1.37
N GLY A 70 -1.40 12.97 0.98
CA GLY A 70 -1.94 14.07 1.78
C GLY A 70 -1.01 15.29 1.85
N GLY A 71 -1.48 16.44 1.37
CA GLY A 71 -0.71 17.69 1.35
C GLY A 71 0.64 17.52 0.65
N ASN A 72 1.73 17.87 1.33
CA ASN A 72 3.10 17.68 0.87
C ASN A 72 3.65 16.26 1.13
N ASN A 73 2.79 15.28 1.41
CA ASN A 73 3.13 13.87 1.66
C ASN A 73 4.16 13.62 2.78
N ASP A 74 4.33 14.53 3.72
CA ASP A 74 5.27 14.47 4.84
C ASP A 74 4.58 14.14 6.16
N VAL A 75 5.26 13.53 7.14
CA VAL A 75 4.73 13.30 8.49
C VAL A 75 5.86 13.35 9.52
N ASP A 76 5.52 13.70 10.76
CA ASP A 76 6.44 13.54 11.89
C ASP A 76 6.25 12.14 12.48
N ALA A 77 7.31 11.34 12.55
CA ALA A 77 7.27 9.97 13.07
C ALA A 77 8.19 9.84 14.28
N LYS A 78 7.73 9.18 15.36
CA LYS A 78 8.55 8.88 16.54
C LYS A 78 8.26 7.50 17.10
N VAL A 79 9.30 6.82 17.56
CA VAL A 79 9.22 5.55 18.30
C VAL A 79 9.71 5.80 19.71
N VAL A 80 8.87 5.47 20.69
CA VAL A 80 9.15 5.63 22.12
C VAL A 80 9.20 4.24 22.76
N SER A 81 10.28 3.97 23.47
CA SER A 81 10.45 2.73 24.23
C SER A 81 9.57 2.71 25.50
N PRO A 82 9.41 1.55 26.16
CA PRO A 82 8.63 1.42 27.39
C PRO A 82 9.16 2.30 28.54
N ASN A 83 10.44 2.65 28.51
CA ASN A 83 11.09 3.51 29.49
C ASN A 83 10.88 5.01 29.20
N GLY A 84 10.10 5.36 28.18
CA GLY A 84 9.89 6.74 27.74
C GLY A 84 11.03 7.32 26.89
N LEU A 85 12.08 6.53 26.59
CA LEU A 85 13.18 6.98 25.73
C LEU A 85 12.72 6.99 24.27
N VAL A 86 12.92 8.10 23.56
CA VAL A 86 12.69 8.21 22.12
C VAL A 86 13.82 7.52 21.37
N LEU A 87 13.54 6.37 20.77
CA LEU A 87 14.51 5.57 20.02
C LEU A 87 14.70 6.06 18.59
N PHE A 88 13.63 6.61 18.01
CA PHE A 88 13.60 7.10 16.64
C PHE A 88 12.72 8.34 16.56
N LYS A 89 13.17 9.34 15.80
CA LYS A 89 12.41 10.56 15.54
C LYS A 89 12.81 11.10 14.18
N GLU A 90 11.83 11.22 13.30
CA GLU A 90 11.95 11.90 12.02
C GLU A 90 10.87 12.95 11.91
N LEU A 91 11.23 14.09 11.30
CA LEU A 91 10.33 15.22 11.13
C LEU A 91 10.16 15.51 9.64
N LYS A 92 8.91 15.73 9.22
CA LYS A 92 8.52 16.06 7.85
C LYS A 92 9.15 15.14 6.79
N LYS A 93 9.04 13.84 6.99
CA LYS A 93 9.55 12.81 6.06
C LYS A 93 8.40 12.09 5.37
N HIS A 94 8.64 11.66 4.13
CA HIS A 94 7.66 10.91 3.33
C HIS A 94 7.61 9.43 3.71
N ASP A 95 8.75 8.88 4.08
CA ASP A 95 8.96 7.50 4.44
C ASP A 95 10.18 7.38 5.35
N GLY A 96 10.23 6.28 6.09
CA GLY A 96 11.36 5.97 6.96
C GLY A 96 11.28 4.53 7.47
N ALA A 97 12.44 4.00 7.85
CA ALA A 97 12.55 2.66 8.41
C ALA A 97 13.58 2.65 9.54
N PHE A 98 13.26 1.93 10.62
CA PHE A 98 14.09 1.83 11.81
C PHE A 98 14.05 0.40 12.35
N VAL A 99 15.21 -0.14 12.69
CA VAL A 99 15.33 -1.47 13.30
C VAL A 99 15.68 -1.30 14.77
N PHE A 100 14.91 -1.93 15.65
CA PHE A 100 15.12 -1.86 17.09
C PHE A 100 15.03 -3.25 17.73
N ASP A 101 15.71 -3.41 18.86
CA ASP A 101 15.61 -4.58 19.70
C ASP A 101 14.43 -4.41 20.68
N SER A 102 13.52 -5.37 20.67
CA SER A 102 12.34 -5.37 21.55
C SER A 102 12.74 -5.60 23.01
N SER A 103 12.27 -4.73 23.90
CA SER A 103 12.37 -4.90 25.34
C SER A 103 11.00 -5.23 25.93
N ARG A 104 10.97 -5.74 27.17
CA ARG A 104 9.70 -5.99 27.85
C ARG A 104 8.96 -4.67 28.07
N GLY A 105 7.72 -4.59 27.59
CA GLY A 105 6.80 -3.49 27.84
C GLY A 105 6.16 -2.91 26.59
N GLU A 106 5.47 -1.77 26.77
CA GLU A 106 4.70 -1.08 25.74
C GLU A 106 5.58 -0.12 24.93
N PHE A 107 5.74 -0.37 23.63
CA PHE A 107 6.34 0.57 22.70
C PHE A 107 5.26 1.42 22.05
N ARG A 108 5.54 2.71 21.84
CA ARG A 108 4.61 3.66 21.21
C ARG A 108 5.17 4.17 19.89
N PHE A 109 4.39 4.00 18.84
CA PHE A 109 4.66 4.47 17.48
C PHE A 109 3.72 5.62 17.20
N CYS A 110 4.25 6.84 17.16
CA CYS A 110 3.43 8.03 17.00
C CYS A 110 3.71 8.75 15.68
N PHE A 111 2.65 9.29 15.12
CA PHE A 111 2.62 10.03 13.87
C PHE A 111 1.94 11.38 14.09
N GLY A 112 2.57 12.46 13.62
CA GLY A 112 2.10 13.82 13.84
C GLY A 112 1.88 14.60 12.56
N ASN A 113 0.75 15.31 12.51
CA ASN A 113 0.35 16.21 11.43
C ASN A 113 -0.01 17.61 11.95
N GLU A 114 0.67 18.07 13.00
CA GLU A 114 0.46 19.38 13.61
C GLU A 114 0.71 20.55 12.65
N PHE A 115 1.58 20.35 11.66
CA PHE A 115 2.01 21.37 10.72
C PHE A 115 1.05 21.58 9.52
N SER A 116 0.11 20.66 9.27
CA SER A 116 -0.86 20.83 8.18
C SER A 116 -2.13 21.46 8.73
N THR A 117 -2.53 22.58 8.13
CA THR A 117 -3.70 23.35 8.57
C THR A 117 -5.02 22.90 7.95
N PHE A 118 -4.98 22.13 6.87
CA PHE A 118 -6.17 21.82 6.06
C PHE A 118 -6.13 20.47 5.34
N THR A 119 -5.02 19.72 5.44
CA THR A 119 -4.84 18.47 4.68
C THR A 119 -4.63 17.30 5.62
N HIS A 120 -5.58 16.35 5.60
CA HIS A 120 -5.42 15.04 6.21
C HIS A 120 -4.38 14.19 5.45
N LYS A 121 -3.80 13.22 6.12
CA LYS A 121 -2.76 12.34 5.58
C LYS A 121 -3.14 10.88 5.73
N ILE A 122 -2.87 10.08 4.72
CA ILE A 122 -3.04 8.63 4.76
C ILE A 122 -1.67 8.01 4.96
N VAL A 123 -1.46 7.39 6.12
CA VAL A 123 -0.18 6.83 6.53
C VAL A 123 -0.29 5.32 6.61
N TYR A 124 0.64 4.63 5.97
CA TYR A 124 0.88 3.21 6.15
C TYR A 124 2.04 3.03 7.13
N PHE A 125 1.90 2.13 8.08
CA PHE A 125 3.04 1.61 8.81
C PHE A 125 2.95 0.12 9.04
N GLU A 126 4.11 -0.49 9.26
CA GLU A 126 4.23 -1.90 9.56
C GLU A 126 5.33 -2.16 10.58
N LEU A 127 5.11 -3.20 11.37
CA LEU A 127 6.06 -3.81 12.29
C LEU A 127 6.31 -5.23 11.82
N GLN A 128 7.54 -5.48 11.39
CA GLN A 128 7.98 -6.80 10.92
C GLN A 128 9.00 -7.36 11.90
N ASN A 129 8.80 -8.60 12.35
CA ASN A 129 9.84 -9.33 13.06
C ASN A 129 10.95 -9.70 12.05
N GLN A 130 12.18 -9.25 12.32
CA GLN A 130 13.32 -9.52 11.45
C GLN A 130 13.95 -10.90 11.74
N GLU A 131 13.66 -11.48 12.90
CA GLU A 131 14.00 -12.88 13.14
C GLU A 131 13.00 -13.77 12.41
N VAL A 132 13.46 -14.36 11.31
CA VAL A 132 12.73 -15.41 10.59
C VAL A 132 12.46 -16.53 11.60
N SER A 133 11.20 -16.73 11.95
CA SER A 133 10.80 -17.86 12.78
C SER A 133 11.23 -19.14 12.05
N ASN A 134 11.98 -20.01 12.74
CA ASN A 134 12.09 -21.40 12.30
C ASN A 134 10.66 -21.93 12.12
N LEU A 135 10.40 -22.67 11.04
CA LEU A 135 9.06 -23.21 10.76
C LEU A 135 8.48 -23.96 11.96
N ALA A 136 9.33 -24.67 12.70
CA ALA A 136 8.96 -25.39 13.92
C ALA A 136 8.41 -24.47 15.02
N VAL A 137 8.97 -23.27 15.19
CA VAL A 137 8.53 -22.28 16.19
C VAL A 137 7.18 -21.66 15.79
N GLU A 138 6.96 -21.44 14.49
CA GLU A 138 5.71 -20.90 13.96
C GLU A 138 4.57 -21.95 13.96
N ALA A 139 4.91 -23.22 13.77
CA ALA A 139 3.98 -24.35 13.88
C ALA A 139 3.64 -24.72 15.33
N GLY A 140 4.29 -24.11 16.32
CA GLY A 140 4.11 -24.42 17.74
C GLY A 140 4.72 -25.77 18.15
N ASP A 141 5.66 -26.29 17.37
CA ASP A 141 6.29 -27.59 17.57
C ASP A 141 7.62 -27.47 18.33
N VAL A 142 8.02 -28.54 19.02
CA VAL A 142 9.30 -28.58 19.75
C VAL A 142 10.43 -28.55 18.74
N VAL A 143 11.26 -27.49 18.75
CA VAL A 143 12.39 -27.37 17.84
C VAL A 143 13.34 -28.56 18.02
N PRO A 144 13.45 -29.48 17.04
CA PRO A 144 14.33 -30.63 17.19
C PRO A 144 15.79 -30.15 17.17
N THR A 145 16.60 -30.66 18.12
CA THR A 145 18.02 -30.31 18.27
C THR A 145 18.88 -30.77 17.09
N VAL A 146 18.36 -31.69 16.27
CA VAL A 146 18.97 -32.17 15.03
C VAL A 146 17.90 -32.08 13.93
N LYS A 147 18.05 -31.13 13.02
CA LYS A 147 17.16 -31.00 11.85
C LYS A 147 17.52 -32.06 10.81
N THR A 148 16.53 -32.71 10.23
CA THR A 148 16.75 -33.56 9.05
C THR A 148 17.11 -32.71 7.83
N SER A 149 17.76 -33.30 6.81
CA SER A 149 18.10 -32.58 5.57
C SER A 149 16.86 -32.00 4.87
N ALA A 150 15.69 -32.63 5.04
CA ALA A 150 14.42 -32.15 4.52
C ALA A 150 13.90 -30.93 5.31
N GLU A 151 13.91 -30.98 6.64
CA GLU A 151 13.51 -29.86 7.50
C GLU A 151 14.36 -28.61 7.26
N ALA A 152 15.69 -28.77 7.15
CA ALA A 152 16.58 -27.67 6.84
C ALA A 152 16.27 -27.03 5.48
N SER A 153 15.89 -27.84 4.48
CA SER A 153 15.48 -27.34 3.16
C SER A 153 14.16 -26.58 3.22
N CYS A 154 13.19 -27.06 4.02
CA CYS A 154 11.92 -26.38 4.24
C CYS A 154 12.12 -25.01 4.90
N ASP A 155 12.99 -24.89 5.92
CA ASP A 155 13.28 -23.61 6.57
C ASP A 155 13.83 -22.58 5.58
N VAL A 156 14.77 -22.99 4.71
CA VAL A 156 15.32 -22.12 3.66
C VAL A 156 14.23 -21.67 2.68
N ILE A 157 13.35 -22.58 2.25
CA ILE A 157 12.24 -22.23 1.35
C ILE A 157 11.28 -21.25 2.04
N HIS A 158 11.00 -21.44 3.32
CA HIS A 158 10.14 -20.55 4.08
C HIS A 158 10.74 -19.15 4.22
N GLU A 159 12.03 -19.05 4.54
CA GLU A 159 12.77 -17.79 4.58
C GLU A 159 12.67 -17.04 3.23
N GLN A 160 12.94 -17.75 2.13
CA GLN A 160 12.84 -17.18 0.78
C GLN A 160 11.40 -16.73 0.46
N MET A 161 10.40 -17.55 0.81
CA MET A 161 9.00 -17.21 0.57
C MET A 161 8.54 -15.99 1.37
N SER A 162 8.97 -15.89 2.64
CA SER A 162 8.69 -14.73 3.49
C SER A 162 9.29 -13.45 2.89
N SER A 163 10.54 -13.53 2.42
CA SER A 163 11.19 -12.44 1.69
C SER A 163 10.43 -12.01 0.44
N VAL A 164 9.98 -12.97 -0.38
CA VAL A 164 9.17 -12.68 -1.58
C VAL A 164 7.85 -11.99 -1.21
N VAL A 165 7.17 -12.41 -0.14
CA VAL A 165 5.93 -11.79 0.31
C VAL A 165 6.15 -10.32 0.73
N ILE A 166 7.26 -10.02 1.43
CA ILE A 166 7.63 -8.64 1.79
C ILE A 166 7.84 -7.81 0.52
N HIS A 167 8.58 -8.33 -0.46
CA HIS A 167 8.78 -7.64 -1.74
C HIS A 167 7.46 -7.38 -2.48
N GLN A 168 6.56 -8.35 -2.54
CA GLN A 168 5.25 -8.19 -3.17
C GLN A 168 4.42 -7.07 -2.51
N ARG A 169 4.47 -6.94 -1.18
CA ARG A 169 3.77 -5.84 -0.47
C ARG A 169 4.36 -4.49 -0.86
N ASP A 170 5.68 -4.34 -0.88
CA ASP A 170 6.34 -3.09 -1.29
C ASP A 170 5.97 -2.71 -2.75
N TYR A 171 5.98 -3.69 -3.67
CA TYR A 171 5.54 -3.46 -5.05
C TYR A 171 4.08 -3.02 -5.14
N ARG A 172 3.16 -3.63 -4.37
CA ARG A 172 1.74 -3.22 -4.33
C ARG A 172 1.56 -1.78 -3.85
N ILE A 173 2.31 -1.37 -2.82
CA ILE A 173 2.25 0.01 -2.30
C ILE A 173 2.79 0.98 -3.35
N LYS A 174 3.92 0.66 -4.00
CA LYS A 174 4.50 1.47 -5.08
C LYS A 174 3.56 1.59 -6.28
N GLU A 175 2.92 0.51 -6.69
CA GLU A 175 1.95 0.50 -7.80
C GLU A 175 0.76 1.42 -7.48
N SER A 176 0.17 1.28 -6.28
CA SER A 176 -0.98 2.11 -5.90
C SER A 176 -0.63 3.61 -5.87
N THR A 177 0.54 3.96 -5.33
CA THR A 177 1.05 5.34 -5.30
C THR A 177 1.33 5.85 -6.70
N GLY A 178 1.98 5.04 -7.54
CA GLY A 178 2.32 5.37 -8.93
C GLY A 178 1.09 5.58 -9.80
N ARG A 179 0.08 4.71 -9.66
CA ARG A 179 -1.20 4.85 -10.37
C ARG A 179 -1.89 6.16 -10.03
N HIS A 180 -1.84 6.55 -8.77
CA HIS A 180 -2.41 7.81 -8.33
C HIS A 180 -1.68 9.05 -8.82
N LEU A 181 -0.35 9.00 -8.90
CA LEU A 181 0.42 10.06 -9.55
C LEU A 181 0.06 10.15 -11.04
N ALA A 182 -0.01 9.02 -11.74
CA ALA A 182 -0.37 8.97 -13.16
C ALA A 182 -1.76 9.56 -13.43
N ASP A 183 -2.77 9.22 -12.63
CA ASP A 183 -4.13 9.78 -12.78
C ASP A 183 -4.15 11.30 -12.60
N ASN A 184 -3.40 11.82 -11.62
CA ASN A 184 -3.32 13.26 -11.37
C ASN A 184 -2.61 14.00 -12.52
N MET A 185 -1.49 13.45 -13.00
CA MET A 185 -0.77 14.02 -14.15
C MET A 185 -1.63 14.00 -15.42
N ASN A 186 -2.31 12.87 -15.68
CA ASN A 186 -3.15 12.71 -16.86
C ASN A 186 -4.28 13.74 -16.90
N LYS A 187 -4.94 14.01 -15.76
CA LYS A 187 -5.98 15.05 -15.66
C LYS A 187 -5.43 16.44 -15.97
N GLY A 188 -4.28 16.80 -15.42
CA GLY A 188 -3.64 18.09 -15.67
C GLY A 188 -3.27 18.28 -17.15
N VAL A 189 -2.63 17.28 -17.75
CA VAL A 189 -2.25 17.29 -19.17
C VAL A 189 -3.47 17.36 -20.08
N THR A 190 -4.52 16.59 -19.77
CA THR A 190 -5.77 16.61 -20.55
C THR A 190 -6.41 18.00 -20.54
N TRP A 191 -6.51 18.64 -19.38
CA TRP A 191 -7.08 19.99 -19.27
C TRP A 191 -6.26 21.03 -20.04
N TRP A 192 -4.93 20.95 -19.95
CA TRP A 192 -4.03 21.82 -20.72
C TRP A 192 -4.19 21.61 -22.24
N SER A 193 -4.27 20.36 -22.67
CA SER A 193 -4.46 20.01 -24.09
C SER A 193 -5.79 20.52 -24.64
N VAL A 194 -6.89 20.35 -23.90
CA VAL A 194 -8.20 20.90 -24.27
C VAL A 194 -8.14 22.41 -24.43
N GLY A 195 -7.47 23.11 -23.51
CA GLY A 195 -7.24 24.56 -23.62
C GLY A 195 -6.51 24.95 -24.90
N GLN A 196 -5.43 24.25 -25.24
CA GLN A 196 -4.68 24.50 -26.48
C GLN A 196 -5.53 24.25 -27.74
N THR A 197 -6.33 23.18 -27.77
CA THR A 197 -7.23 22.90 -28.89
C THR A 197 -8.24 24.02 -29.10
N ILE A 198 -8.82 24.57 -28.02
CA ILE A 198 -9.77 25.70 -28.10
C ILE A 198 -9.08 26.94 -28.70
N VAL A 199 -7.86 27.26 -28.26
CA VAL A 199 -7.09 28.41 -28.77
C VAL A 199 -6.82 28.26 -30.28
N ILE A 200 -6.44 27.07 -30.75
CA ILE A 200 -6.20 26.81 -32.17
C ILE A 200 -7.49 26.98 -32.99
N LEU A 201 -8.62 26.47 -32.50
CA LEU A 201 -9.92 26.62 -33.17
C LEU A 201 -10.35 28.09 -33.29
N LEU A 202 -10.20 28.87 -32.21
CA LEU A 202 -10.50 30.29 -32.21
C LEU A 202 -9.61 31.07 -33.18
N ALA A 203 -8.31 30.76 -33.22
CA ALA A 203 -7.38 31.37 -34.17
C ALA A 203 -7.78 31.04 -35.63
N GLY A 204 -8.14 29.79 -35.92
CA GLY A 204 -8.61 29.38 -37.24
C GLY A 204 -9.90 30.09 -37.66
N ALA A 205 -10.89 30.20 -36.76
CA ALA A 205 -12.11 30.96 -37.03
C ALA A 205 -11.84 32.46 -37.25
N GLY A 206 -10.94 33.04 -36.44
CA GLY A 206 -10.50 34.43 -36.59
C GLY A 206 -9.82 34.68 -37.95
N GLN A 207 -8.97 33.77 -38.40
CA GLN A 207 -8.34 33.83 -39.73
C GLN A 207 -9.38 33.88 -40.86
N VAL A 208 -10.41 33.03 -40.79
CA VAL A 208 -11.49 33.00 -41.81
C VAL A 208 -12.33 34.29 -41.77
N PHE A 209 -12.64 34.81 -40.58
CA PHE A 209 -13.41 36.05 -40.42
C PHE A 209 -12.66 37.27 -40.98
N LEU A 210 -11.36 37.37 -40.69
CA LEU A 210 -10.51 38.43 -41.23
C LEU A 210 -10.48 38.38 -42.76
N LEU A 211 -10.25 37.21 -43.36
CA LEU A 211 -10.26 37.05 -44.82
C LEU A 211 -11.61 37.44 -45.42
N LYS A 212 -12.75 37.02 -44.84
CA LYS A 212 -14.08 37.44 -45.30
C LYS A 212 -14.28 38.96 -45.25
N THR A 213 -13.73 39.63 -44.24
CA THR A 213 -13.85 41.08 -44.08
C THR A 213 -13.05 41.83 -45.16
N PHE A 214 -11.88 41.32 -45.57
CA PHE A 214 -11.10 41.90 -46.68
C PHE A 214 -11.78 41.74 -48.04
N PHE A 215 -12.51 40.65 -48.27
CA PHE A 215 -13.21 40.41 -49.55
C PHE A 215 -14.66 40.92 -49.59
N THR A 216 -15.22 41.42 -48.48
CA THR A 216 -16.55 42.04 -48.46
C THR A 216 -16.41 43.53 -48.75
N GLU A 217 -16.37 43.88 -50.03
CA GLU A 217 -16.35 45.26 -50.52
C GLU A 217 -17.69 45.94 -50.19
N ARG A 218 -17.65 47.09 -49.52
CA ARG A 218 -18.86 47.84 -49.15
C ARG A 218 -19.48 48.44 -50.41
N VAL A 219 -20.61 47.90 -50.86
CA VAL A 219 -21.41 48.53 -51.93
C VAL A 219 -21.92 49.87 -51.40
N PRO A 220 -21.56 51.01 -52.02
CA PRO A 220 -22.03 52.32 -51.57
C PRO A 220 -23.54 52.40 -51.80
N THR A 221 -24.28 52.67 -50.71
CA THR A 221 -25.72 52.93 -50.76
C THR A 221 -25.94 54.15 -51.65
N LYS A 222 -26.64 53.97 -52.79
CA LYS A 222 -27.11 55.11 -53.60
C LYS A 222 -28.03 55.95 -52.71
N GLN A 223 -27.62 57.19 -52.52
CA GLN A 223 -28.41 58.21 -51.86
C GLN A 223 -29.37 58.74 -52.93
N ASP A 224 -30.58 58.19 -52.96
CA ASP A 224 -31.64 58.67 -53.84
C ASP A 224 -32.08 60.06 -53.34
N ALA A 225 -31.78 61.08 -54.15
CA ALA A 225 -32.27 62.45 -54.03
C ALA A 225 -33.38 62.68 -55.06
#